data_AF-A0AAW0JGN6-F1
#
_entry.id   AF-A0AAW0JGN6-F1
#
_cell.length_a   1.000
_cell.length_b   1.000
_cell.length_c   1.000
_cell.angle_alpha   90.00
_cell.angle_beta   90.00
_cell.angle_gamma   90.00
#
_symmetry.space_group_name_H-M   'P 1'
#
loop_
_entity.id
_entity.type
_entity.pdbx_description
1 polymer ?
#
loop_
_entity_poly.entity_id
_entity_poly.type
_entity_poly.pdbx_seq_one_letter_code
_entity_poly.pdbx_strand_id
1 'polypeptide(L)'
;MPLFLCGRVAFCLASNFMFAHTTKSRLPPLVIALQDMRLLVSRSQHADHHIPPYNDNYCIVSGVWNEFLDKRQIFKALEMILFYKLGVRPRSWSLVGYILADLMSGVYHWVIDNYGNASTPTFGDQIDAFQGHHEQP
;
A
#
# COMPACT_ATOMS: atom_id res chain seq x y z
N MET A 1 -27.77 9.28 -16.99
CA MET A 1 -27.21 10.01 -15.82
C MET A 1 -25.89 9.47 -15.26
N PRO A 2 -25.66 8.14 -15.08
CA PRO A 2 -24.41 7.65 -14.45
C PRO A 2 -23.15 7.84 -15.29
N LEU A 3 -23.23 7.71 -16.62
CA LEU A 3 -22.11 7.95 -17.55
C LEU A 3 -21.58 9.39 -17.52
N PHE A 4 -22.48 10.38 -17.39
CA PHE A 4 -22.11 11.80 -17.30
C PHE A 4 -21.41 12.15 -15.99
N LEU A 5 -21.81 11.51 -14.89
CA LEU A 5 -21.16 11.69 -13.58
C LEU A 5 -19.76 11.06 -13.59
N CYS A 6 -19.63 9.85 -14.14
CA CYS A 6 -18.34 9.17 -14.28
C CYS A 6 -17.35 9.96 -15.15
N GLY A 7 -17.81 10.52 -16.26
CA GLY A 7 -16.99 11.38 -17.14
C GLY A 7 -16.51 12.68 -16.47
N ARG A 8 -17.35 13.31 -15.64
CA ARG A 8 -16.96 14.53 -14.90
C ARG A 8 -15.92 14.23 -13.81
N VAL A 9 -16.07 13.12 -13.08
CA VAL A 9 -15.10 12.70 -12.06
C VAL A 9 -13.75 12.39 -12.71
N ALA A 10 -13.74 11.65 -13.83
CA ALA A 10 -12.52 11.35 -14.56
C ALA A 10 -11.80 12.62 -15.07
N PHE A 11 -12.55 13.59 -15.59
CA PHE A 11 -12.00 14.88 -16.03
C PHE A 11 -11.39 15.69 -14.88
N CYS A 12 -12.05 15.74 -13.71
CA CYS A 12 -11.53 16.40 -12.52
C CYS A 12 -10.23 15.74 -12.02
N LEU A 13 -10.18 14.40 -12.00
CA LEU A 13 -8.98 13.65 -11.62
C LEU A 13 -7.83 13.91 -12.60
N ALA A 14 -8.10 13.87 -13.89
CA ALA A 14 -7.10 14.16 -14.92
C ALA A 14 -6.58 15.61 -14.83
N SER A 15 -7.47 16.57 -14.60
CA SER A 15 -7.09 17.98 -14.42
C SER A 15 -6.22 18.16 -13.19
N ASN A 16 -6.60 17.56 -12.06
CA ASN A 16 -5.85 17.64 -10.81
C ASN A 16 -4.47 16.98 -10.92
N PHE A 17 -4.41 15.81 -11.56
CA PHE A 17 -3.15 15.15 -11.90
C PHE A 17 -2.24 16.08 -12.72
N MET A 18 -2.78 16.75 -13.74
CA MET A 18 -1.98 17.68 -14.55
C MET A 18 -1.50 18.89 -13.76
N PHE A 19 -2.35 19.44 -12.89
CA PHE A 19 -1.98 20.55 -12.01
C PHE A 19 -0.87 20.17 -11.03
N ALA A 20 -0.91 18.95 -10.50
CA ALA A 20 0.13 18.43 -9.60
C ALA A 20 1.51 18.30 -10.25
N HIS A 21 1.61 18.19 -11.58
CA HIS A 21 2.89 18.15 -12.31
C HIS A 21 3.36 19.53 -12.81
N THR A 22 2.50 20.54 -12.75
CA THR A 22 2.79 21.86 -13.32
C THR A 22 3.45 22.77 -12.28
N THR A 23 4.41 23.60 -12.68
CA THR A 23 5.06 24.55 -11.78
C THR A 23 4.09 25.65 -11.35
N LYS A 24 4.20 26.15 -10.10
CA LYS A 24 3.32 27.20 -9.56
C LYS A 24 3.22 28.43 -10.49
N SER A 25 4.31 28.82 -11.16
CA SER A 25 4.35 29.94 -12.10
C SER A 25 3.45 29.80 -13.34
N ARG A 26 3.01 28.58 -13.66
CA ARG A 26 2.17 28.27 -14.82
C ARG A 26 0.74 27.90 -14.43
N LEU A 27 0.42 27.88 -13.14
CA LEU A 27 -0.92 27.55 -12.65
C LEU A 27 -1.78 28.81 -12.50
N PRO A 28 -3.08 28.74 -12.79
CA PRO A 28 -4.01 29.82 -12.43
C PRO A 28 -3.97 30.09 -10.92
N PRO A 29 -4.07 31.35 -10.46
CA PRO A 29 -4.04 31.68 -9.03
C PRO A 29 -5.07 30.90 -8.19
N LEU A 30 -6.25 30.64 -8.75
CA LEU A 30 -7.28 29.82 -8.10
C LEU A 30 -6.79 28.39 -7.82
N VAL A 31 -6.07 27.76 -8.75
CA VAL A 31 -5.54 26.41 -8.57
C VAL A 31 -4.49 26.40 -7.47
N ILE A 32 -3.62 27.41 -7.43
CA ILE A 32 -2.60 27.56 -6.37
C ILE A 32 -3.30 27.71 -5.02
N ALA A 33 -4.31 28.58 -4.91
CA ALA A 33 -5.07 28.77 -3.69
C ALA A 33 -5.77 27.48 -3.23
N LEU A 34 -6.36 26.71 -4.15
CA LEU A 34 -6.98 25.42 -3.85
C LEU A 34 -5.95 24.37 -3.38
N GLN A 35 -4.73 24.38 -3.93
CA GLN A 35 -3.64 23.53 -3.45
C GLN A 35 -3.17 23.95 -2.04
N ASP A 36 -3.01 25.25 -1.80
CA ASP A 36 -2.59 25.78 -0.51
C ASP A 36 -3.67 25.56 0.59
N MET A 37 -4.96 25.51 0.20
CA MET A 37 -6.09 25.13 1.07
C MET A 37 -6.27 23.62 1.25
N ARG A 38 -5.42 22.77 0.63
CA ARG A 38 -5.56 21.30 0.62
C ARG A 38 -6.90 20.80 0.06
N LEU A 39 -7.50 21.56 -0.86
CA LEU A 39 -8.66 21.12 -1.63
C LEU A 39 -8.25 20.41 -2.92
N LEU A 40 -7.04 20.70 -3.41
CA LEU A 40 -6.34 19.98 -4.46
C LEU A 40 -4.98 19.51 -3.94
N VAL A 41 -4.49 18.38 -4.44
CA VAL A 41 -3.18 17.86 -4.07
C VAL A 41 -2.09 18.84 -4.49
N SER A 42 -1.15 19.12 -3.59
CA SER A 42 -0.01 19.96 -3.90
C SER A 42 1.00 19.22 -4.78
N ARG A 43 1.77 19.97 -5.58
CA ARG A 43 2.88 19.41 -6.36
C ARG A 43 3.92 18.71 -5.49
N SER A 44 4.21 19.22 -4.28
CA SER A 44 5.17 18.60 -3.38
C SER A 44 4.68 17.25 -2.87
N GLN A 45 3.45 17.16 -2.37
CA GLN A 45 2.89 15.87 -1.91
C GLN A 45 2.82 14.84 -3.04
N HIS A 46 2.42 15.27 -4.23
CA HIS A 46 2.44 14.38 -5.39
C HIS A 46 3.87 13.99 -5.79
N ALA A 47 4.85 14.89 -5.70
CA ALA A 47 6.24 14.57 -5.98
C ALA A 47 6.82 13.57 -4.99
N ASP A 48 6.47 13.70 -3.70
CA ASP A 48 6.91 12.79 -2.64
C ASP A 48 6.48 11.34 -2.93
N HIS A 49 5.28 11.14 -3.50
CA HIS A 49 4.81 9.83 -3.96
C HIS A 49 5.72 9.15 -5.01
N HIS A 50 6.47 9.92 -5.82
CA HIS A 50 7.41 9.36 -6.81
C HIS A 50 8.75 8.97 -6.19
N ILE A 51 8.95 9.19 -4.89
CA ILE A 51 10.21 8.88 -4.23
C ILE A 51 10.16 7.44 -3.71
N PRO A 52 11.18 6.60 -3.98
CA PRO A 52 11.30 5.30 -3.34
C PRO A 52 11.23 5.43 -1.81
N PRO A 53 10.47 4.57 -1.11
CA PRO A 53 9.98 3.27 -1.57
C PRO A 53 8.54 3.30 -2.13
N TYR A 54 8.02 4.44 -2.58
CA TYR A 54 6.71 4.54 -3.27
C TYR A 54 5.52 4.04 -2.44
N ASN A 55 5.57 4.17 -1.11
CA ASN A 55 4.58 3.63 -0.18
C ASN A 55 3.79 4.69 0.61
N ASP A 56 3.84 5.94 0.16
CA ASP A 56 3.17 7.07 0.78
C ASP A 56 2.39 7.91 -0.24
N ASN A 57 1.63 8.88 0.27
CA ASN A 57 0.97 9.91 -0.53
C ASN A 57 -0.02 9.43 -1.61
N TYR A 58 -0.67 8.29 -1.41
CA TYR A 58 -1.58 7.69 -2.41
C TYR A 58 -2.86 8.49 -2.70
N CYS A 59 -3.32 9.37 -1.80
CA CYS A 59 -4.57 10.13 -2.02
C CYS A 59 -4.34 11.37 -2.89
N ILE A 60 -4.38 11.18 -4.20
CA ILE A 60 -4.04 12.20 -5.22
C ILE A 60 -5.11 13.28 -5.46
N VAL A 61 -6.27 13.22 -4.81
CA VAL A 61 -7.33 14.23 -5.02
C VAL A 61 -7.01 15.50 -4.24
N SER A 62 -7.12 15.44 -2.93
CA SER A 62 -6.83 16.57 -2.04
C SER A 62 -5.58 16.37 -1.20
N GLY A 63 -5.10 15.14 -1.05
CA GLY A 63 -4.01 14.79 -0.13
C GLY A 63 -4.36 14.86 1.36
N VAL A 64 -5.59 15.26 1.74
CA VAL A 64 -5.99 15.49 3.14
C VAL A 64 -5.80 14.25 4.02
N TRP A 65 -6.00 13.06 3.45
CA TRP A 65 -5.91 11.80 4.19
C TRP A 65 -4.49 11.22 4.28
N ASN A 66 -3.54 11.70 3.48
CA ASN A 66 -2.21 11.11 3.41
C ASN A 66 -1.52 11.10 4.78
N GLU A 67 -1.52 12.23 5.49
CA GLU A 67 -0.88 12.31 6.81
C GLU A 67 -1.41 11.26 7.80
N PHE A 68 -2.73 11.06 7.84
CA PHE A 68 -3.35 10.09 8.73
C PHE A 68 -3.05 8.64 8.30
N LEU A 69 -3.24 8.33 7.02
CA LEU A 69 -3.10 6.97 6.48
C LEU A 69 -1.64 6.51 6.48
N ASP A 70 -0.71 7.41 6.16
CA ASP A 70 0.72 7.13 6.10
C ASP A 70 1.29 6.93 7.51
N LYS A 71 0.93 7.79 8.48
CA LYS A 71 1.30 7.61 9.90
C LYS A 71 0.80 6.29 10.48
N ARG A 72 -0.35 5.81 10.02
CA ARG A 72 -0.95 4.53 10.45
C ARG A 72 -0.54 3.35 9.59
N GLN A 73 0.28 3.56 8.56
CA GLN A 73 0.73 2.54 7.62
C GLN A 73 -0.41 1.70 7.01
N ILE A 74 -1.58 2.31 6.79
CA ILE A 74 -2.79 1.60 6.36
C ILE A 74 -2.58 0.92 5.00
N PHE A 75 -1.99 1.63 4.04
CA PHE A 75 -1.72 1.06 2.72
C PHE A 75 -0.68 -0.05 2.76
N LYS A 76 0.34 0.06 3.63
CA LYS A 76 1.30 -1.03 3.87
C LYS A 76 0.62 -2.27 4.45
N ALA A 77 -0.34 -2.12 5.36
CA ALA A 77 -1.12 -3.25 5.86
C ALA A 77 -1.96 -3.90 4.75
N LEU A 78 -2.57 -3.10 3.87
CA LEU A 78 -3.29 -3.60 2.70
C LEU A 78 -2.36 -4.33 1.72
N GLU A 79 -1.15 -3.82 1.48
CA GLU A 79 -0.12 -4.49 0.69
C GLU A 79 0.21 -5.88 1.26
N MET A 80 0.41 -5.99 2.59
CA MET A 80 0.65 -7.29 3.24
C MET A 80 -0.52 -8.25 3.04
N ILE A 81 -1.75 -7.78 3.20
CA ILE A 81 -2.97 -8.61 3.01
C ILE A 81 -3.05 -9.11 1.57
N LEU A 82 -2.85 -8.22 0.59
CA LEU A 82 -2.86 -8.59 -0.82
C LEU A 82 -1.72 -9.56 -1.17
N PHE A 83 -0.54 -9.35 -0.60
CA PHE A 83 0.59 -10.24 -0.79
C PHE A 83 0.29 -11.65 -0.26
N TYR A 84 -0.17 -11.80 0.99
CA TYR A 84 -0.48 -13.12 1.55
C TYR A 84 -1.67 -13.81 0.87
N LYS A 85 -2.65 -13.06 0.35
CA LYS A 85 -3.82 -13.65 -0.32
C LYS A 85 -3.59 -13.98 -1.78
N LEU A 86 -2.79 -13.18 -2.49
CA LEU A 86 -2.68 -13.25 -3.95
C LEU A 86 -1.26 -13.60 -4.42
N GLY A 87 -0.26 -13.57 -3.54
CA GLY A 87 1.15 -13.74 -3.90
C GLY A 87 1.73 -12.59 -4.74
N VAL A 88 0.97 -11.50 -4.95
CA VAL A 88 1.39 -10.39 -5.80
C VAL A 88 2.26 -9.43 -4.99
N ARG A 89 3.53 -9.33 -5.38
CA ARG A 89 4.50 -8.41 -4.78
C ARG A 89 4.16 -6.95 -5.13
N PRO A 90 3.99 -6.06 -4.13
CA PRO A 90 3.78 -4.64 -4.39
C PRO A 90 5.06 -3.96 -4.89
N ARG A 91 4.90 -2.90 -5.70
CA ARG A 91 6.01 -2.12 -6.27
C ARG A 91 6.89 -1.49 -5.20
N SER A 92 6.29 -1.15 -4.06
CA SER A 92 6.94 -0.44 -2.97
C SER A 92 7.99 -1.25 -2.20
N TRP A 93 8.04 -2.57 -2.38
CA TRP A 93 8.96 -3.42 -1.64
C TRP A 93 10.28 -3.57 -2.39
N SER A 94 11.40 -3.66 -1.66
CA SER A 94 12.71 -3.94 -2.28
C SER A 94 12.82 -5.41 -2.66
N LEU A 95 13.59 -5.74 -3.71
CA LEU A 95 13.84 -7.14 -4.09
C LEU A 95 14.50 -7.93 -2.96
N VAL A 96 15.49 -7.31 -2.29
CA VAL A 96 16.18 -7.89 -1.13
C VAL A 96 15.21 -8.21 -0.01
N GLY A 97 14.31 -7.27 0.34
CA GLY A 97 13.32 -7.49 1.39
C GLY A 97 12.36 -8.62 1.06
N TYR A 98 11.97 -8.75 -0.21
CA TYR A 98 11.13 -9.86 -0.68
C TYR A 98 11.84 -11.21 -0.58
N ILE A 99 13.09 -11.31 -1.05
CA ILE A 99 13.87 -12.56 -0.98
C ILE A 99 14.09 -12.96 0.48
N LEU A 100 14.39 -12.00 1.35
CA LEU A 100 14.52 -12.28 2.78
C LEU A 100 13.20 -12.73 3.39
N ALA A 101 12.07 -12.13 3.04
CA ALA A 101 10.76 -12.57 3.53
C ALA A 101 10.41 -13.99 3.07
N ASP A 102 10.69 -14.32 1.81
CA ASP A 102 10.49 -15.67 1.26
C ASP A 102 11.35 -16.70 1.99
N LEU A 103 12.65 -16.44 2.14
CA LEU A 103 13.57 -17.29 2.89
C LEU A 103 13.12 -17.48 4.34
N MET A 104 12.74 -16.40 5.03
CA MET A 104 12.27 -16.47 6.41
C MET A 104 10.96 -17.26 6.54
N SER A 105 10.06 -17.15 5.57
CA SER A 105 8.83 -17.93 5.54
C SER A 105 9.11 -19.43 5.34
N GLY A 106 10.08 -19.77 4.48
CA GLY A 106 10.52 -21.16 4.27
C GLY A 106 11.19 -21.75 5.52
N VAL A 107 12.05 -20.99 6.19
CA VAL A 107 12.65 -21.41 7.46
C VAL A 107 11.57 -21.61 8.53
N TYR A 108 10.62 -20.69 8.64
CA TYR A 108 9.51 -20.79 9.57
C TYR A 108 8.67 -22.05 9.33
N HIS A 109 8.28 -22.28 8.07
CA HIS A 109 7.50 -23.45 7.67
C HIS A 109 8.26 -24.76 7.97
N TRP A 110 9.54 -24.84 7.60
CA TRP A 110 10.37 -26.00 7.91
C TRP A 110 10.44 -26.29 9.42
N VAL A 111 10.54 -25.25 10.25
CA VAL A 111 10.59 -25.41 11.72
C VAL A 111 9.28 -25.98 12.27
N ILE A 112 8.13 -25.38 11.92
CA ILE A 112 6.84 -25.80 12.48
C ILE A 112 6.41 -27.20 12.02
N ASP A 113 6.86 -27.63 10.84
CA ASP A 113 6.58 -28.98 10.33
C ASP A 113 7.43 -30.06 11.00
N ASN A 114 8.64 -29.73 11.47
CA ASN A 114 9.62 -30.74 11.93
C ASN A 114 9.83 -30.75 13.44
N TYR A 115 9.48 -29.68 14.15
CA TYR A 115 9.79 -29.54 15.57
C TYR A 115 8.57 -29.15 16.40
N GLY A 116 8.51 -29.69 17.62
CA GLY A 116 7.41 -29.45 18.56
C GLY A 116 6.20 -30.36 18.33
N ASN A 117 5.10 -30.02 18.97
CA ASN A 117 3.77 -30.63 18.87
C ASN A 117 2.72 -29.70 19.52
N ALA A 118 1.45 -30.15 19.61
CA ALA A 118 0.34 -29.42 20.22
C ALA A 118 0.59 -28.92 21.67
N SER A 119 1.51 -29.54 22.41
CA SER A 119 1.86 -29.11 23.79
C SER A 119 2.95 -28.01 23.83
N THR A 120 3.44 -27.55 22.68
CA THR A 120 4.47 -26.50 22.61
C THR A 120 3.91 -25.17 23.13
N PRO A 121 4.57 -24.48 24.08
CA PRO A 121 4.10 -23.19 24.58
C PRO A 121 3.99 -22.16 23.44
N THR A 122 2.90 -21.38 23.45
CA THR A 122 2.62 -20.28 22.51
C THR A 122 2.32 -20.69 21.05
N PHE A 123 2.95 -21.74 20.52
CA PHE A 123 2.84 -22.15 19.11
C PHE A 123 2.20 -23.53 18.89
N GLY A 124 1.79 -24.23 19.95
CA GLY A 124 1.24 -25.60 19.87
C GLY A 124 0.10 -25.75 18.85
N ASP A 125 -0.90 -24.88 18.91
CA ASP A 125 -2.05 -24.89 17.98
C ASP A 125 -1.64 -24.74 16.51
N GLN A 126 -0.63 -23.89 16.25
CA GLN A 126 -0.16 -23.67 14.88
C GLN A 126 0.66 -24.84 14.37
N ILE A 127 1.54 -25.40 15.21
CA ILE A 127 2.33 -26.58 14.89
C ILE A 127 1.40 -27.77 14.60
N ASP A 128 0.38 -27.98 15.43
CA ASP A 128 -0.60 -29.05 15.25
C ASP A 128 -1.38 -28.91 13.92
N ALA A 129 -1.84 -27.70 13.60
CA ALA A 129 -2.51 -27.43 12.34
C ALA A 129 -1.62 -27.68 11.11
N PHE A 130 -0.36 -27.22 11.16
CA PHE A 130 0.60 -27.42 10.07
C PHE A 130 1.08 -28.88 9.96
N GLN A 131 1.27 -29.61 11.04
CA GLN A 131 1.63 -31.03 10.93
C GLN A 131 0.43 -31.88 10.49
N GLY A 132 -0.76 -31.61 11.03
CA GLY A 132 -1.98 -32.36 10.74
C GLY A 132 -2.44 -32.28 9.27
N HIS A 133 -2.21 -31.16 8.57
CA HIS A 133 -2.60 -31.05 7.16
C HIS A 133 -1.80 -31.98 6.22
N HIS A 134 -0.64 -32.50 6.64
CA HIS A 134 0.09 -33.52 5.87
C HIS A 134 -0.57 -34.90 5.95
N GLU A 135 -1.27 -35.19 7.04
CA GLU A 135 -2.04 -36.43 7.20
C GLU A 135 -3.37 -36.35 6.44
N GLN A 136 -3.95 -35.15 6.32
CA GLN A 136 -5.21 -34.86 5.63
C GLN A 136 -5.13 -33.57 4.80
N PRO A 137 -4.59 -33.64 3.56
CA PRO A 137 -4.37 -32.46 2.71
C PRO A 137 -5.64 -31.84 2.11
#